data_AF-A0A914VBX4-F1
#
_entry.id   AF-A0A914VBX4-F1
#
_cell.length_a   1.000
_cell.length_b   1.000
_cell.length_c   1.000
_cell.angle_alpha   90.00
_cell.angle_beta   90.00
_cell.angle_gamma   90.00
#
_symmetry.space_group_name_H-M   'P 1'
#
loop_
_entity.id
_entity.type
_entity.pdbx_description
1 polymer ?
#
loop_
_entity_poly.entity_id
_entity_poly.type
_entity_poly.pdbx_seq_one_letter_code
_entity_poly.pdbx_strand_id
1 'polypeptide(L)'
;MAYADGVTSPEVEIADVGASGFLADAKTRHADLKAMLDSSKDNLKMEAMKRIINMVAKGKDVSDLFPAVVKNVAAKNLELKKLVYVYLVRYAEEQQDLALLSISTFQRGLKVL
;
A
#
# COMPACT_ATOMS: atom_id res chain seq x y z
N MET A 1 -7.75 -64.71 12.53
CA MET A 1 -8.38 -63.43 12.11
C MET A 1 -8.19 -62.45 13.27
N ALA A 2 -7.16 -61.60 13.37
CA ALA A 2 -6.66 -60.53 12.47
C ALA A 2 -7.65 -59.35 12.42
N TYR A 3 -7.35 -58.04 12.62
CA TYR A 3 -6.16 -57.17 12.57
C TYR A 3 -6.49 -55.91 13.45
N ALA A 4 -5.59 -55.33 14.27
CA ALA A 4 -4.71 -54.17 14.00
C ALA A 4 -5.15 -52.80 14.62
N ASP A 5 -4.13 -52.04 15.01
CA ASP A 5 -3.99 -50.70 15.60
C ASP A 5 -4.93 -49.56 15.15
N GLY A 6 -5.08 -48.54 16.01
CA GLY A 6 -5.72 -47.27 15.65
C GLY A 6 -5.79 -46.22 16.77
N VAL A 7 -4.68 -45.52 16.98
CA VAL A 7 -4.57 -44.20 17.63
C VAL A 7 -5.74 -43.28 17.26
N THR A 8 -6.43 -42.66 18.23
CA THR A 8 -7.21 -41.44 17.99
C THR A 8 -6.97 -40.42 19.12
N SER A 9 -6.27 -39.35 18.72
CA SER A 9 -5.93 -38.14 19.47
C SER A 9 -7.18 -37.38 19.94
N PRO A 10 -7.04 -36.48 20.94
CA PRO A 10 -8.14 -35.62 21.37
C PRO A 10 -8.58 -34.71 20.21
N GLU A 11 -9.89 -34.62 19.99
CA GLU A 11 -10.50 -33.69 19.04
C GLU A 11 -10.08 -32.26 19.40
N VAL A 12 -9.25 -31.66 18.54
CA VAL A 12 -9.07 -30.22 18.51
C VAL A 12 -10.27 -29.66 17.76
N GLU A 13 -11.22 -29.09 18.48
CA GLU A 13 -12.18 -28.16 17.89
C GLU A 13 -11.38 -26.99 17.28
N ILE A 14 -11.25 -27.02 15.95
CA ILE A 14 -10.76 -25.88 15.19
C ILE A 14 -11.90 -24.87 15.18
N ALA A 15 -11.92 -24.00 16.19
CA ALA A 15 -12.74 -22.81 16.18
C ALA A 15 -12.36 -21.97 14.95
N ASP A 16 -13.28 -21.88 14.00
CA ASP A 16 -13.28 -20.90 12.92
C ASP A 16 -13.35 -19.51 13.57
N VAL A 17 -12.18 -18.97 13.93
CA VAL A 17 -12.05 -17.59 14.37
C VAL A 17 -11.44 -16.80 13.22
N GLY A 18 -12.31 -16.46 12.25
CA GLY A 18 -12.37 -15.10 11.75
C GLY A 18 -11.27 -14.65 10.79
N ALA A 19 -10.97 -15.46 9.76
CA ALA A 19 -10.27 -14.96 8.56
C ALA A 19 -11.00 -13.76 7.90
N SER A 20 -12.29 -13.58 8.22
CA SER A 20 -13.13 -12.47 7.76
C SER A 20 -12.80 -11.11 8.41
N GLY A 21 -12.16 -11.10 9.59
CA GLY A 21 -11.80 -9.87 10.30
C GLY A 21 -10.51 -9.21 9.80
N PHE A 22 -9.55 -10.02 9.30
CA PHE A 22 -8.27 -9.51 8.79
C PHE A 22 -8.39 -8.86 7.40
N LEU A 23 -9.32 -9.32 6.57
CA LEU A 23 -9.49 -8.80 5.20
C LEU A 23 -10.26 -7.48 5.17
N ALA A 24 -11.20 -7.25 6.10
CA ALA A 24 -11.94 -6.00 6.21
C ALA A 24 -11.03 -4.82 6.60
N ASP A 25 -10.05 -5.09 7.47
CA ASP A 25 -9.14 -4.08 7.99
C ASP A 25 -8.17 -3.54 6.90
N ALA A 26 -7.71 -4.41 5.99
CA ALA A 26 -6.73 -4.04 4.96
C ALA A 26 -7.24 -2.98 3.97
N LYS A 27 -8.55 -2.96 3.67
CA LYS A 27 -9.14 -2.01 2.71
C LYS A 27 -9.29 -0.60 3.29
N THR A 28 -9.40 -0.49 4.60
CA THR A 28 -9.59 0.77 5.35
C THR A 28 -8.31 1.29 6.01
N ARG A 29 -7.24 0.49 6.08
CA ARG A 29 -5.99 0.78 6.82
C ARG A 29 -5.39 2.16 6.58
N HIS A 30 -5.58 2.72 5.39
CA HIS A 30 -5.02 4.02 5.02
C HIS A 30 -6.05 4.98 4.37
N ALA A 31 -7.33 4.85 4.73
CA ALA A 31 -8.40 5.66 4.14
C ALA A 31 -8.20 7.18 4.37
N ASP A 32 -7.68 7.56 5.53
CA ASP A 32 -7.33 8.94 5.88
C ASP A 32 -6.23 9.50 4.96
N LEU A 33 -5.15 8.72 4.74
CA LEU A 33 -4.04 9.12 3.88
C LEU A 33 -4.49 9.23 2.42
N LYS A 34 -5.35 8.33 1.95
CA LYS A 34 -5.96 8.41 0.60
C LYS A 34 -6.75 9.71 0.44
N ALA A 35 -7.57 10.07 1.43
CA ALA A 35 -8.34 11.31 1.41
C ALA A 35 -7.44 12.56 1.45
N MET A 36 -6.37 12.54 2.25
CA MET A 36 -5.41 13.63 2.32
C MET A 36 -4.64 13.82 1.01
N LEU A 37 -4.27 12.73 0.32
CA LEU A 37 -3.61 12.75 -0.99
C LEU A 37 -4.51 13.25 -2.13
N ASP A 38 -5.83 13.06 -2.01
CA ASP A 38 -6.82 13.52 -3.00
C ASP A 38 -7.30 14.96 -2.75
N SER A 39 -6.99 15.52 -1.57
CA SER A 39 -7.32 16.90 -1.21
C SER A 39 -6.77 17.92 -2.20
N SER A 40 -7.44 19.06 -2.38
CA SER A 40 -6.90 20.19 -3.17
C SER A 40 -5.80 20.98 -2.45
N LYS A 41 -5.57 20.73 -1.17
CA LYS A 41 -4.61 21.47 -0.33
C LYS A 41 -3.25 20.77 -0.31
N ASP A 42 -2.22 21.42 -0.85
CA ASP A 42 -0.86 20.89 -0.88
C ASP A 42 -0.30 20.56 0.52
N ASN A 43 -0.68 21.32 1.55
CA ASN A 43 -0.25 21.05 2.93
C ASN A 43 -0.71 19.68 3.43
N LEU A 44 -1.95 19.27 3.10
CA LEU A 44 -2.48 17.95 3.49
C LEU A 44 -1.78 16.83 2.72
N LYS A 45 -1.52 17.03 1.42
CA LYS A 45 -0.75 16.08 0.62
C LYS A 45 0.67 15.89 1.15
N MET A 46 1.32 16.99 1.52
CA MET A 46 2.66 16.98 2.12
C MET A 46 2.69 16.21 3.43
N GLU A 47 1.73 16.44 4.31
CA GLU A 47 1.63 15.73 5.57
C GLU A 47 1.40 14.22 5.35
N ALA A 48 0.49 13.86 4.46
CA ALA A 48 0.25 12.47 4.10
C ALA A 48 1.51 11.79 3.55
N MET A 49 2.21 12.42 2.61
CA MET A 49 3.44 11.86 2.05
C MET A 49 4.54 11.69 3.09
N LYS A 50 4.73 12.63 4.03
CA LYS A 50 5.69 12.47 5.12
C LYS A 50 5.35 11.27 6.00
N ARG A 51 4.07 11.05 6.33
CA ARG A 51 3.61 9.88 7.08
C ARG A 51 3.86 8.59 6.31
N ILE A 52 3.58 8.57 5.01
CA ILE A 52 3.83 7.42 4.12
C ILE A 52 5.31 7.05 4.12
N ILE A 53 6.21 8.01 3.89
CA ILE A 53 7.65 7.76 3.89
C ILE A 53 8.15 7.25 5.26
N ASN A 54 7.59 7.76 6.36
CA ASN A 54 7.93 7.25 7.69
C ASN A 54 7.51 5.77 7.87
N MET A 55 6.34 5.39 7.33
CA MET A 55 5.88 4.00 7.35
C MET A 55 6.76 3.09 6.48
N VAL A 56 7.13 3.55 5.28
CA VAL A 56 8.08 2.84 4.40
C VAL A 56 9.42 2.64 5.09
N ALA A 57 9.96 3.68 5.75
CA ALA A 57 11.22 3.61 6.48
C ALA A 57 11.17 2.62 7.67
N LYS A 58 9.98 2.37 8.22
CA LYS A 58 9.72 1.37 9.26
C LYS A 58 9.44 -0.03 8.71
N GLY A 59 9.49 -0.22 7.39
CA GLY A 59 9.19 -1.49 6.72
C GLY A 59 7.71 -1.87 6.73
N LYS A 60 6.80 -0.92 6.98
CA LYS A 60 5.36 -1.19 6.88
C LYS A 60 4.95 -1.24 5.42
N ASP A 61 4.12 -2.21 5.08
CA ASP A 61 3.51 -2.28 3.75
C ASP A 61 2.44 -1.18 3.60
N VAL A 62 2.65 -0.33 2.61
CA VAL A 62 1.76 0.77 2.20
C VAL A 62 1.53 0.74 0.69
N SER A 63 1.79 -0.40 0.04
CA SER A 63 1.64 -0.60 -1.41
C SER A 63 0.23 -0.27 -1.91
N ASP A 64 -0.79 -0.44 -1.07
CA ASP A 64 -2.19 -0.10 -1.37
C ASP A 64 -2.44 1.41 -1.61
N LEU A 65 -1.48 2.27 -1.26
CA LEU A 65 -1.50 3.71 -1.53
C LEU A 65 -0.96 4.08 -2.91
N PHE A 66 -0.41 3.11 -3.65
CA PHE A 66 0.25 3.37 -4.93
C PHE A 66 -0.58 4.22 -5.91
N PRO A 67 -1.87 3.90 -6.18
CA PRO A 67 -2.68 4.73 -7.09
C PRO A 67 -2.89 6.16 -6.58
N ALA A 68 -3.02 6.35 -5.26
CA ALA A 68 -3.21 7.67 -4.65
C ALA A 68 -1.93 8.51 -4.72
N VAL A 69 -0.76 7.88 -4.54
CA VAL A 69 0.54 8.56 -4.64
C VAL A 69 0.86 8.94 -6.09
N VAL A 70 0.62 8.06 -7.05
CA VAL A 70 0.91 8.28 -8.47
C VAL A 70 0.14 9.48 -9.05
N LYS A 71 -1.11 9.72 -8.63
CA LYS A 71 -1.87 10.92 -9.05
C LYS A 71 -1.15 12.24 -8.73
N ASN A 72 -0.25 12.23 -7.75
CA ASN A 72 0.45 13.41 -7.27
C ASN A 72 1.83 13.63 -7.92
N VAL A 73 2.25 12.82 -8.91
CA VAL A 73 3.53 13.02 -9.64
C VAL A 73 3.61 14.35 -10.39
N ALA A 74 2.47 14.90 -10.80
CA ALA A 74 2.36 16.17 -11.51
C ALA A 74 2.13 17.38 -10.57
N ALA A 75 2.29 17.21 -9.25
CA ALA A 75 2.09 18.31 -8.30
C ALA A 75 3.06 19.48 -8.57
N LYS A 76 2.61 20.72 -8.39
CA LYS A 76 3.46 21.90 -8.58
C LYS A 76 4.53 22.03 -7.48
N ASN A 77 4.20 21.60 -6.26
CA ASN A 77 5.12 21.61 -5.12
C ASN A 77 6.28 20.62 -5.34
N LEU A 78 7.50 21.13 -5.41
CA LEU A 78 8.71 20.35 -5.67
C LEU A 78 9.05 19.38 -4.52
N GLU A 79 8.83 19.79 -3.27
CA GLU A 79 9.08 18.93 -2.10
C GLU A 79 8.14 17.73 -2.09
N LEU A 80 6.85 17.96 -2.39
CA LEU A 80 5.87 16.89 -2.54
C LEU A 80 6.31 15.91 -3.62
N LYS A 81 6.74 16.44 -4.77
CA LYS A 81 7.24 15.64 -5.89
C LYS A 81 8.41 14.75 -5.47
N LYS A 82 9.38 15.27 -4.73
CA LYS A 82 10.53 14.48 -4.22
C LYS A 82 10.06 13.30 -3.37
N LEU A 83 9.15 13.52 -2.42
CA LEU A 83 8.62 12.45 -1.57
C LEU A 83 7.86 11.39 -2.40
N VAL A 84 7.07 11.85 -3.38
CA VAL A 84 6.35 10.96 -4.31
C VAL A 84 7.35 10.09 -5.07
N TYR A 85 8.43 10.66 -5.60
CA TYR A 85 9.45 9.87 -6.29
C TYR A 85 10.19 8.88 -5.38
N VAL A 86 10.52 9.25 -4.14
CA VAL A 86 11.14 8.33 -3.17
C VAL A 86 10.25 7.10 -2.94
N TYR A 87 8.94 7.31 -2.75
CA TYR A 87 7.99 6.22 -2.62
C TYR A 87 8.00 5.31 -3.86
N LEU A 88 7.99 5.92 -5.05
CA LEU A 88 7.87 5.16 -6.29
C LEU A 88 9.13 4.34 -6.59
N VAL A 89 10.32 4.84 -6.29
CA VAL A 89 11.56 4.06 -6.40
C VAL A 89 11.50 2.80 -5.53
N ARG A 90 10.89 2.88 -4.33
CA ARG A 90 10.75 1.72 -3.45
C ARG A 90 9.77 0.66 -4.00
N TYR A 91 8.67 1.08 -4.62
CA TYR A 91 7.57 0.19 -5.00
C TYR A 91 7.48 -0.12 -6.51
N ALA A 92 8.24 0.56 -7.37
CA ALA A 92 8.15 0.37 -8.82
C ALA A 92 8.55 -1.05 -9.26
N GLU A 93 9.49 -1.69 -8.57
CA GLU A 93 9.89 -3.08 -8.85
C GLU A 93 8.83 -4.09 -8.39
N GLU A 94 8.22 -3.85 -7.22
CA GLU A 94 7.17 -4.72 -6.65
C GLU A 94 5.80 -4.54 -7.34
N GLN A 95 5.55 -3.40 -7.98
CA GLN A 95 4.28 -3.04 -8.61
C GLN A 95 4.48 -2.67 -10.10
N GLN A 96 5.24 -3.48 -10.82
CA GLN A 96 5.56 -3.23 -12.23
C GLN A 96 4.32 -3.01 -13.11
N ASP A 97 3.27 -3.82 -12.97
CA ASP A 97 2.06 -3.72 -13.80
C ASP A 97 1.30 -2.41 -13.58
N LEU A 98 1.15 -1.98 -12.33
CA LEU A 98 0.49 -0.72 -11.95
C LEU A 98 1.32 0.51 -12.32
N ALA A 99 2.66 0.40 -12.23
CA ALA A 99 3.57 1.41 -12.71
C ALA A 99 3.47 1.56 -14.24
N LEU A 100 3.46 0.44 -14.97
CA LEU A 100 3.31 0.37 -16.44
C LEU A 100 2.01 1.04 -16.91
N LEU A 101 0.89 0.77 -16.25
CA LEU A 101 -0.40 1.43 -16.54
C LEU A 101 -0.35 2.95 -16.31
N SER A 102 0.54 3.41 -15.43
CA SER A 102 0.69 4.81 -15.06
C SER A 102 1.84 5.53 -15.77
N ILE A 103 2.60 4.84 -16.63
CA ILE A 103 3.81 5.36 -17.30
C ILE A 103 3.55 6.68 -18.03
N SER A 104 2.40 6.82 -18.69
CA SER A 104 2.08 8.03 -19.47
C SER A 104 1.90 9.29 -18.60
N THR A 105 1.45 9.13 -17.37
CA THR A 105 1.34 10.22 -16.38
C THR A 105 2.70 10.51 -15.75
N PHE A 106 3.45 9.45 -15.46
CA PHE A 106 4.82 9.53 -14.97
C PHE A 106 5.78 10.26 -15.91
N GLN A 107 5.80 9.88 -17.20
CA GLN A 107 6.67 10.49 -18.19
C GLN A 107 6.39 11.98 -18.37
N ARG A 108 5.12 12.39 -18.30
CA ARG A 108 4.74 13.81 -18.33
C ARG A 108 5.17 14.56 -17.06
N GLY A 109 5.12 13.92 -15.89
CA GLY A 109 5.64 14.49 -14.65
C GLY A 109 7.17 14.65 -14.61
N LEU A 110 7.90 13.74 -15.28
CA LEU A 110 9.37 13.75 -15.36
C LEU A 110 9.93 14.74 -16.40
N LYS A 111 9.22 15.00 -17.50
CA LYS A 111 9.65 15.93 -18.57
C LYS A 111 9.73 17.41 -18.14
N VAL A 112 9.42 17.74 -16.88
CA VAL A 112 9.35 19.13 -16.37
C VAL A 112 10.36 19.36 -15.24
N LEU A 113 11.50 18.64 -15.27
CA LEU A 113 12.72 19.02 -14.55
C LEU A 113 13.64 19.79 -15.48
#